data_AF-A0A952DEB9-F1
#
_entry.id   AF-A0A952DEB9-F1
#
_cell.length_a   1.000
_cell.length_b   1.000
_cell.length_c   1.000
_cell.angle_alpha   90.00
_cell.angle_beta   90.00
_cell.angle_gamma   90.00
#
_symmetry.space_group_name_H-M   'P 1'
#
loop_
_entity.id
_entity.type
_entity.pdbx_description
1 polymer ?
#
loop_
_entity_poly.entity_id
_entity_poly.type
_entity_poly.pdbx_seq_one_letter_code
_entity_poly.pdbx_strand_id
1 'polypeptide(L)'
;MSNQNRNKDLWQLGLALLLLVGVNMLNQRYFKRFDLTAEKRYSLNDSTRAMLHRLNDVALITVYLEGKDFPIGFKRLQNATRELLDEFKSYAGANVEYRFIDPMANPDKQVQADIYHELVDKGLIPTDLTVKDEKGRSSRSIFPGA
;
A
#
# COMPACT_ATOMS: atom_id res chain seq x y z
N MET A 1 -59.77 4.03 -4.69
CA MET A 1 -58.82 2.91 -4.57
C MET A 1 -57.41 3.44 -4.86
N SER A 2 -56.65 3.92 -3.86
CA SER A 2 -55.26 4.41 -4.10
C SER A 2 -54.36 4.52 -2.86
N ASN A 3 -54.89 4.51 -1.63
CA ASN A 3 -54.06 4.69 -0.42
C ASN A 3 -53.30 3.44 0.05
N GLN A 4 -53.83 2.23 -0.19
CA GLN A 4 -53.13 1.01 0.24
C GLN A 4 -51.86 0.73 -0.59
N ASN A 5 -51.85 1.10 -1.87
CA ASN A 5 -50.69 0.90 -2.73
C ASN A 5 -49.58 1.89 -2.38
N ARG A 6 -49.92 3.17 -2.13
CA ARG A 6 -48.95 4.19 -1.72
C ARG A 6 -48.19 3.84 -0.44
N ASN A 7 -48.87 3.29 0.57
CA ASN A 7 -48.20 2.88 1.80
C ASN A 7 -47.28 1.67 1.57
N LYS A 8 -47.66 0.72 0.71
CA LYS A 8 -46.79 -0.40 0.32
C LYS A 8 -45.56 0.08 -0.45
N ASP A 9 -45.72 1.03 -1.36
CA ASP A 9 -44.63 1.61 -2.15
C ASP A 9 -43.63 2.36 -1.25
N LEU A 10 -44.14 3.14 -0.27
CA LEU A 10 -43.30 3.82 0.73
C LEU A 10 -42.55 2.84 1.63
N TRP A 11 -43.19 1.75 2.04
CA TRP A 11 -42.54 0.68 2.81
C TRP A 11 -41.46 -0.04 2.00
N GLN A 12 -41.72 -0.31 0.71
CA GLN A 12 -40.73 -0.91 -0.20
C GLN A 12 -39.54 0.02 -0.44
N LEU A 13 -39.78 1.33 -0.64
CA LEU A 13 -38.73 2.35 -0.74
C LEU A 13 -37.90 2.44 0.54
N GLY A 14 -38.55 2.45 1.70
CA GLY A 14 -37.87 2.46 3.00
C GLY A 14 -36.99 1.22 3.20
N LEU A 15 -37.50 0.03 2.86
CA LEU A 15 -36.74 -1.22 2.95
C LEU A 15 -35.55 -1.23 1.98
N ALA A 16 -35.74 -0.77 0.74
CA ALA A 16 -34.68 -0.66 -0.26
C ALA A 16 -33.56 0.30 0.19
N LEU A 17 -33.93 1.47 0.74
CA LEU A 17 -32.98 2.42 1.29
C LEU A 17 -32.22 1.85 2.49
N LEU A 18 -32.91 1.15 3.39
CA LEU A 18 -32.29 0.52 4.55
C LEU A 18 -31.31 -0.57 4.15
N LEU A 19 -31.67 -1.40 3.15
CA LEU A 19 -30.76 -2.38 2.56
C LEU A 19 -29.54 -1.72 1.91
N LEU A 20 -29.73 -0.64 1.15
CA LEU A 20 -28.63 0.06 0.48
C LEU A 20 -27.66 0.68 1.49
N VAL A 21 -28.17 1.31 2.54
CA VAL A 21 -27.37 1.84 3.66
C VAL A 21 -26.67 0.70 4.40
N GLY A 22 -27.37 -0.41 4.68
CA GLY A 22 -26.80 -1.58 5.34
C GLY A 22 -25.65 -2.21 4.54
N VAL A 23 -25.83 -2.38 3.22
CA VAL A 23 -24.78 -2.87 2.32
C VAL A 23 -23.59 -1.90 2.28
N ASN A 24 -23.83 -0.59 2.22
CA ASN A 24 -22.77 0.41 2.21
C ASN A 24 -21.93 0.38 3.51
N MET A 25 -22.59 0.31 4.67
CA MET A 25 -21.92 0.20 5.98
C MET A 25 -21.15 -1.12 6.14
N LEU A 26 -21.69 -2.23 5.62
CA LEU A 26 -20.99 -3.52 5.61
C LEU A 26 -19.74 -3.48 4.72
N ASN A 27 -19.83 -2.81 3.57
CA ASN A 27 -18.70 -2.65 2.66
C ASN A 27 -17.54 -1.89 3.34
N GLN A 28 -17.86 -0.84 4.11
CA GLN A 28 -16.85 -0.07 4.86
C GLN A 28 -16.07 -0.90 5.89
N ARG A 29 -16.65 -1.97 6.45
CA ARG A 29 -15.98 -2.83 7.45
C ARG A 29 -15.37 -4.11 6.87
N TYR A 30 -15.84 -4.60 5.73
CA TYR A 30 -15.45 -5.89 5.17
C TYR A 30 -14.98 -5.80 3.71
N PHE A 31 -14.24 -4.74 3.36
CA PHE A 31 -13.59 -4.64 2.05
C PHE A 31 -12.47 -5.69 1.93
N LYS A 32 -12.82 -6.95 1.68
CA LYS A 32 -11.88 -7.98 1.26
C LYS A 32 -11.66 -7.84 -0.25
N ARG A 33 -10.43 -7.47 -0.66
CA ARG A 33 -10.01 -7.55 -2.07
C ARG A 33 -9.94 -9.04 -2.44
N PHE A 34 -10.83 -9.49 -3.30
CA PHE A 34 -10.74 -10.82 -3.89
C PHE A 34 -9.80 -10.77 -5.08
N ASP A 35 -8.72 -11.53 -5.02
CA ASP A 35 -7.87 -11.77 -6.19
C ASP A 35 -8.56 -12.82 -7.08
N LEU A 36 -9.03 -12.36 -8.24
CA LEU A 36 -9.71 -13.19 -9.24
C LEU A 36 -8.75 -13.82 -10.25
N THR A 37 -7.43 -13.63 -10.09
CA THR A 37 -6.46 -14.31 -10.95
C THR A 37 -6.42 -15.81 -10.62
N ALA A 38 -6.31 -16.64 -11.66
CA ALA A 38 -6.33 -18.10 -11.52
C ALA A 38 -5.26 -18.62 -10.54
N GLU A 39 -4.12 -17.92 -10.46
CA GLU A 39 -2.98 -18.27 -9.62
C GLU A 39 -2.88 -17.43 -8.34
N LYS A 40 -3.85 -16.55 -8.07
CA LYS A 40 -3.84 -15.68 -6.88
C LYS A 40 -2.54 -14.86 -6.73
N ARG A 41 -1.98 -14.37 -7.85
CA ARG A 41 -0.66 -13.72 -7.92
C ARG A 41 -0.57 -12.40 -7.14
N TYR A 42 -1.71 -11.85 -6.72
CA TYR A 42 -1.84 -10.59 -5.99
C TYR A 42 -2.42 -10.79 -4.59
N SER A 43 -2.38 -12.02 -4.06
CA SER A 43 -2.76 -12.31 -2.67
C SER A 43 -1.75 -13.22 -2.00
N LEU A 44 -1.64 -13.16 -0.68
CA LEU A 44 -0.72 -14.03 0.06
C LEU A 44 -1.10 -15.50 -0.07
N ASN A 45 -0.11 -16.38 -0.05
CA ASN A 45 -0.37 -17.81 0.12
C ASN A 45 -0.73 -18.12 1.58
N ASP A 46 -1.29 -19.31 1.82
CA ASP A 46 -1.72 -19.72 3.17
C ASP A 46 -0.56 -19.79 4.17
N SER A 47 0.64 -20.19 3.72
CA SER A 47 1.83 -20.27 4.57
C SER A 47 2.24 -18.90 5.10
N THR A 48 2.30 -17.89 4.23
CA THR A 48 2.62 -16.51 4.60
C THR A 48 1.57 -15.94 5.56
N ARG A 49 0.27 -16.17 5.31
CA ARG A 49 -0.79 -15.77 6.25
C ARG A 49 -0.60 -16.39 7.62
N ALA A 50 -0.35 -17.70 7.68
CA ALA A 50 -0.16 -18.41 8.94
C ALA A 50 1.08 -17.92 9.69
N MET A 51 2.16 -17.59 8.97
CA MET A 51 3.36 -16.98 9.54
C MET A 51 3.04 -15.60 10.14
N LEU A 52 2.36 -14.73 9.40
CA LEU A 52 2.01 -13.38 9.84
C LEU A 52 1.11 -13.38 11.09
N HIS A 53 0.17 -14.33 11.18
CA HIS A 53 -0.66 -14.51 12.38
C HIS A 53 0.11 -14.97 13.62
N ARG A 54 1.30 -15.57 13.43
CA ARG A 54 2.15 -16.11 14.51
C ARG A 54 3.32 -15.18 14.86
N LEU A 55 3.37 -13.97 14.29
CA LEU A 55 4.37 -12.99 14.70
C LEU A 55 4.14 -12.65 16.18
N ASN A 56 5.17 -12.85 17.01
CA ASN A 56 5.11 -12.58 18.44
C ASN A 56 5.70 -11.21 18.82
N ASP A 57 6.53 -10.64 17.95
CA ASP A 57 7.17 -9.34 18.11
C ASP A 57 6.80 -8.40 16.96
N VAL A 58 6.95 -7.10 17.19
CA VAL A 58 6.68 -6.07 16.17
C VAL A 58 7.83 -6.03 15.16
N ALA A 59 7.52 -6.31 13.89
CA ALA A 59 8.41 -6.09 12.76
C ALA A 59 8.25 -4.66 12.24
N LEU A 60 9.28 -3.83 12.40
CA LEU A 60 9.36 -2.49 11.82
C LEU A 60 10.12 -2.53 10.50
N ILE A 61 9.43 -2.24 9.40
CA ILE A 61 9.96 -2.30 8.04
C ILE A 61 10.17 -0.88 7.51
N THR A 62 11.41 -0.54 7.14
CA THR A 62 11.74 0.77 6.60
C THR A 62 12.02 0.67 5.12
N VAL A 63 11.11 1.16 4.29
CA VAL A 63 11.19 1.07 2.83
C VAL A 63 11.79 2.34 2.26
N TYR A 64 12.95 2.26 1.60
CA TYR A 64 13.64 3.39 0.97
C TYR A 64 13.15 3.70 -0.45
N LEU A 65 11.83 3.61 -0.66
CA LEU A 65 11.19 3.73 -1.96
C LEU A 65 10.21 4.92 -1.99
N GLU A 66 10.67 6.08 -1.53
CA GLU A 66 9.93 7.35 -1.59
C GLU A 66 10.73 8.39 -2.37
N GLY A 67 10.05 9.21 -3.18
CA GLY A 67 10.69 10.26 -3.96
C GLY A 67 9.69 10.98 -4.88
N LYS A 68 9.77 12.32 -4.93
CA LYS A 68 8.80 13.17 -5.65
C LYS A 68 8.81 12.95 -7.17
N ASP A 69 9.98 12.64 -7.73
CA ASP A 69 10.22 12.63 -9.18
C ASP A 69 10.39 11.21 -9.75
N PHE A 70 9.83 10.21 -9.07
CA PHE A 70 9.92 8.84 -9.54
C PHE A 70 9.28 8.65 -10.93
N PRO A 71 10.00 8.03 -11.89
CA PRO A 71 9.42 7.51 -13.12
C PRO A 71 8.26 6.55 -12.83
N ILE A 72 7.39 6.37 -13.82
CA ILE A 72 6.16 5.56 -13.69
C ILE A 72 6.44 4.15 -13.17
N GLY A 73 7.55 3.53 -13.60
CA GLY A 73 7.96 2.20 -13.12
C GLY A 73 8.21 2.16 -11.61
N PHE A 74 8.88 3.17 -11.06
CA PHE A 74 9.17 3.26 -9.62
C PHE A 74 7.92 3.62 -8.81
N LYS A 75 7.04 4.47 -9.33
CA LYS A 75 5.73 4.72 -8.71
C LYS A 75 4.89 3.44 -8.63
N ARG A 76 4.92 2.60 -9.68
CA ARG A 76 4.26 1.28 -9.67
C ARG A 76 4.86 0.35 -8.63
N LEU A 77 6.19 0.27 -8.54
CA LEU A 77 6.87 -0.54 -7.53
C LEU A 77 6.55 -0.06 -6.12
N GLN A 78 6.57 1.26 -5.88
CA GLN A 78 6.20 1.87 -4.60
C GLN A 78 4.79 1.47 -4.18
N ASN A 79 3.81 1.62 -5.08
CA ASN A 79 2.43 1.27 -4.80
C ASN A 79 2.26 -0.24 -4.57
N ALA A 80 2.87 -1.09 -5.38
CA ALA A 80 2.80 -2.54 -5.20
C ALA A 80 3.41 -2.98 -3.86
N THR A 81 4.53 -2.37 -3.47
CA THR A 81 5.18 -2.63 -2.17
C THR A 81 4.30 -2.19 -1.01
N ARG A 82 3.67 -1.02 -1.13
CA ARG A 82 2.73 -0.51 -0.12
C ARG A 82 1.51 -1.41 0.03
N GLU A 83 0.91 -1.81 -1.09
CA GLU A 83 -0.23 -2.75 -1.10
C GLU A 83 0.13 -4.09 -0.45
N LEU A 84 1.32 -4.62 -0.70
CA LEU A 84 1.80 -5.85 -0.08
C LEU A 84 1.96 -5.70 1.45
N LEU A 85 2.55 -4.60 1.89
CA LEU A 85 2.77 -4.34 3.33
C LEU A 85 1.46 -4.03 4.07
N ASP A 86 0.50 -3.41 3.39
CA ASP A 86 -0.87 -3.27 3.90
C ASP A 86 -1.54 -4.64 4.07
N GLU A 87 -1.36 -5.54 3.09
CA GLU A 87 -1.85 -6.91 3.22
C GLU A 87 -1.18 -7.62 4.40
N PHE A 88 0.15 -7.49 4.56
CA PHE A 88 0.88 -8.06 5.70
C PHE A 88 0.32 -7.54 7.04
N LYS A 89 0.15 -6.23 7.15
CA LYS A 89 -0.42 -5.57 8.33
C LYS A 89 -1.85 -6.01 8.62
N SER A 90 -2.65 -6.28 7.59
CA SER A 90 -4.02 -6.78 7.77
C SER A 90 -4.09 -8.17 8.43
N TYR A 91 -3.06 -9.02 8.21
CA TYR A 91 -2.97 -10.35 8.83
C TYR A 91 -2.20 -10.34 10.16
N ALA A 92 -1.10 -9.58 10.25
CA ALA A 92 -0.26 -9.50 11.45
C ALA A 92 -0.77 -8.50 12.51
N GLY A 93 -1.71 -7.61 12.16
CA GLY A 93 -2.24 -6.59 13.05
C GLY A 93 -1.17 -5.58 13.47
N ALA A 94 -1.03 -5.35 14.78
CA ALA A 94 -0.06 -4.43 15.35
C ALA A 94 1.40 -4.93 15.26
N ASN A 95 1.61 -6.20 14.88
CA ASN A 95 2.95 -6.78 14.82
C ASN A 95 3.68 -6.49 13.51
N VAL A 96 3.06 -5.76 12.57
CA VAL A 96 3.74 -5.23 11.38
C VAL A 96 3.51 -3.73 11.31
N GLU A 97 4.62 -2.99 11.34
CA GLU A 97 4.65 -1.56 11.08
C GLU A 97 5.61 -1.28 9.94
N TYR A 98 5.29 -0.29 9.11
CA TYR A 98 6.18 0.09 8.03
C TYR A 98 6.12 1.58 7.75
N ARG A 99 7.22 2.11 7.20
CA ARG A 99 7.35 3.50 6.77
C ARG A 99 8.12 3.59 5.47
N PHE A 100 7.71 4.52 4.62
CA PHE A 100 8.44 4.87 3.40
C PHE A 100 9.30 6.10 3.67
N ILE A 101 10.57 6.07 3.25
CA ILE A 101 11.54 7.15 3.46
C ILE A 101 12.20 7.51 2.14
N ASP A 102 12.35 8.81 1.89
CA ASP A 102 13.23 9.34 0.85
C ASP A 102 14.59 9.62 1.52
N PRO A 103 15.63 8.80 1.28
CA PRO A 103 16.93 8.97 1.92
C PRO A 103 17.63 10.27 1.46
N MET A 104 17.18 10.87 0.36
CA MET A 104 17.76 12.08 -0.23
C MET A 104 16.95 13.35 0.14
N ALA A 105 15.96 13.25 1.02
CA ALA A 105 15.13 14.38 1.42
C ALA A 105 15.87 15.43 2.27
N ASN A 106 16.97 15.05 2.94
CA ASN A 106 17.76 15.98 3.73
C ASN A 106 18.54 16.93 2.81
N PRO A 107 18.45 18.27 2.95
CA PRO A 107 19.17 19.21 2.10
C PRO A 107 20.70 19.21 2.29
N ASP A 108 21.21 18.68 3.40
CA ASP A 108 22.65 18.60 3.67
C ASP A 108 23.30 17.44 2.90
N LYS A 109 24.28 17.77 2.06
CA LYS A 109 25.00 16.80 1.22
C LYS A 109 25.88 15.85 2.01
N GLN A 110 26.44 16.27 3.15
CA GLN A 110 27.25 15.39 3.98
C GLN A 110 26.35 14.32 4.60
N VAL A 111 25.19 14.73 5.12
CA VAL A 111 24.21 13.80 5.68
C VAL A 111 23.70 12.82 4.61
N GLN A 112 23.44 13.29 3.39
CA GLN A 112 23.07 12.39 2.29
C GLN A 112 24.16 11.35 1.99
N ALA A 113 25.44 11.76 1.99
CA ALA A 113 26.56 10.85 1.75
C ALA A 113 26.69 9.81 2.89
N ASP A 114 26.52 10.23 4.14
CA ASP A 114 26.57 9.33 5.29
C ASP A 114 25.43 8.30 5.24
N ILE A 115 24.20 8.75 4.93
CA ILE A 115 23.05 7.85 4.72
C ILE A 115 23.33 6.90 3.56
N TYR A 116 23.88 7.39 2.45
CA TYR A 116 24.23 6.56 1.30
C TYR A 116 25.18 5.42 1.70
N HIS A 117 26.25 5.75 2.44
CA HIS A 117 27.20 4.75 2.92
C HIS A 117 26.56 3.75 3.88
N GLU A 118 25.73 4.22 4.83
CA GLU A 118 25.01 3.34 5.76
C GLU A 118 24.10 2.34 5.03
N LEU A 119 23.40 2.78 3.98
CA LEU A 119 22.51 1.91 3.20
C LEU A 119 23.31 0.85 2.44
N VAL A 120 24.45 1.23 1.87
CA VAL A 120 25.36 0.28 1.20
C VAL A 120 25.94 -0.73 2.19
N ASP A 121 26.33 -0.30 3.38
CA ASP A 121 26.86 -1.17 4.44
C ASP A 121 25.79 -2.16 4.95
N LYS A 122 24.52 -1.76 4.91
CA LYS A 122 23.37 -2.64 5.15
C LYS A 122 23.06 -3.60 3.99
N GLY A 123 23.83 -3.55 2.91
CA GLY A 123 23.72 -4.43 1.75
C GLY A 123 22.74 -3.96 0.68
N LEU A 124 22.25 -2.71 0.76
CA LEU A 124 21.35 -2.17 -0.26
C LEU A 124 22.15 -1.73 -1.49
N ILE A 125 21.70 -2.18 -2.66
CA ILE A 125 22.36 -1.87 -3.93
C ILE A 125 21.70 -0.63 -4.55
N PRO A 126 22.44 0.47 -4.75
CA PRO A 126 21.91 1.65 -5.41
C PRO A 126 21.63 1.34 -6.88
N THR A 127 20.57 1.95 -7.41
CA THR A 127 20.19 1.86 -8.82
C THR A 127 20.08 3.27 -9.38
N ASP A 128 20.67 3.49 -10.56
CA ASP A 128 20.58 4.79 -11.20
C ASP A 128 19.23 4.98 -11.90
N LEU A 129 18.51 6.00 -11.45
CA LEU A 129 17.23 6.41 -11.97
C LEU A 129 17.41 7.55 -12.98
N THR A 130 17.09 7.29 -14.24
CA THR A 130 16.99 8.37 -15.23
C THR A 130 15.61 9.02 -15.13
N VAL A 131 15.57 10.24 -14.60
CA VAL A 131 14.38 11.09 -14.54
C VAL A 131 14.37 12.01 -15.76
N LYS A 132 13.22 12.13 -16.41
CA LYS A 132 13.02 13.09 -17.49
C LYS A 132 12.50 14.39 -16.86
N ASP A 133 13.31 15.44 -16.89
CA ASP A 133 13.00 16.77 -16.38
C ASP A 133 12.65 17.71 -17.54
N GLU A 134 12.00 18.84 -17.27
CA GLU A 134 11.57 19.85 -18.25
C GLU A 134 12.75 20.43 -19.06
N LYS A 135 13.99 20.26 -18.58
CA LYS A 135 15.24 20.72 -19.21
C LYS A 135 16.11 19.59 -19.81
N GLY A 136 15.75 18.31 -19.68
CA GLY A 136 16.55 17.18 -20.21
C GLY A 136 16.45 15.85 -19.45
N ARG A 137 17.34 14.88 -19.74
CA ARG A 137 17.53 13.67 -18.90
C ARG A 137 18.43 14.01 -17.71
N SER A 138 17.98 13.70 -16.50
CA SER A 138 18.74 13.85 -15.26
C SER A 138 18.85 12.48 -14.57
N SER A 139 20.07 12.03 -14.26
CA SER A 139 20.31 10.77 -13.55
C SER A 139 20.42 11.03 -12.05
N ARG A 140 19.68 10.28 -11.23
CA ARG A 140 19.76 10.29 -9.77
C ARG A 140 19.89 8.86 -9.25
N SER A 141 20.79 8.63 -8.31
CA SER A 141 20.91 7.31 -7.68
C SER A 141 19.86 7.15 -6.57
N ILE A 142 19.21 5.99 -6.50
CA ILE A 142 18.17 5.67 -5.52
C ILE A 142 18.38 4.26 -4.94
N PHE A 143 17.81 3.97 -3.78
CA PHE A 143 17.93 2.67 -3.11
C PHE A 143 16.57 1.96 -3.02
N PRO A 144 16.17 1.15 -4.00
CA PRO A 144 14.95 0.36 -3.88
C PRO A 144 15.19 -0.85 -2.96
N GLY A 145 14.93 -0.68 -1.66
CA GLY A 145 15.01 -1.79 -0.69
C GLY A 145 14.36 -1.48 0.65
N ALA A 146 14.22 -2.51 1.49
CA ALA A 146 13.57 -2.47 2.79
C ALA A 146 14.35 -3.28 3.83
#